data_AF-A0A256JCM0-F1
#
_entry.id   AF-A0A256JCM0-F1
#
_cell.length_a   1.000
_cell.length_b   1.000
_cell.length_c   1.000
_cell.angle_alpha   90.00
_cell.angle_beta   90.00
_cell.angle_gamma   90.00
#
_symmetry.space_group_name_H-M   'P 1'
#
loop_
_entity.id
_entity.type
_entity.pdbx_description
1 polymer ?
#
loop_
_entity_poly.entity_id
_entity_poly.type
_entity_poly.pdbx_seq_one_letter_code
_entity_poly.pdbx_strand_id
1 'polypeptide(L)' 'MLTDTSDRAEVSIALTDQNDITGVSSNLGYSLTEGDSLTVTFTTASGATTTTEIRIPSTVVKNSVRL' A
#
# COMPACT_ATOMS: atom_id res chain seq x y z
N MET A 1 -2.71 20.75 -0.07
CA MET A 1 -1.29 20.97 -0.41
C MET A 1 -0.49 20.57 0.82
N LEU A 2 0.57 19.78 0.66
CA LEU A 2 1.56 19.53 1.71
C LEU A 2 2.58 20.67 1.61
N THR A 3 2.60 21.53 2.61
CA THR A 3 3.26 22.84 2.59
C THR A 3 4.39 22.91 3.63
N ASP A 4 4.34 22.09 4.66
CA ASP A 4 5.37 21.99 5.71
C ASP A 4 5.99 20.57 5.74
N THR A 5 7.21 20.47 6.25
CA THR A 5 7.92 19.20 6.51
C THR A 5 7.30 18.35 7.61
N SER A 6 6.47 18.95 8.46
CA SER A 6 5.67 18.26 9.48
C SER A 6 4.35 17.72 8.94
N ASP A 7 3.95 18.10 7.72
CA ASP A 7 2.70 17.64 7.14
C ASP A 7 2.73 16.13 6.87
N ARG A 8 1.62 15.46 7.18
CA ARG A 8 1.42 14.04 6.88
C ARG A 8 0.18 13.87 6.02
N ALA A 9 0.32 13.06 4.98
CA ALA A 9 -0.79 12.57 4.18
C ALA A 9 -0.89 11.06 4.35
N GLU A 10 -2.12 10.57 4.45
CA GLU A 10 -2.41 9.15 4.31
C GLU A 10 -2.66 8.85 2.83
N VAL A 11 -2.02 7.81 2.31
CA VAL A 11 -2.26 7.29 0.96
C VAL A 11 -2.78 5.87 1.10
N SER A 12 -4.06 5.68 0.80
CA SER A 12 -4.68 4.35 0.75
C SER A 12 -4.61 3.80 -0.68
N ILE A 13 -3.96 2.65 -0.83
CA ILE A 13 -3.82 1.96 -2.12
C ILE A 13 -4.79 0.79 -2.17
N ALA A 14 -5.73 0.89 -3.09
CA ALA A 14 -6.65 -0.17 -3.47
C ALA A 14 -5.94 -1.14 -4.42
N LEU A 15 -5.87 -2.44 -4.08
CA LEU A 15 -5.29 -3.45 -4.96
C LEU A 15 -6.40 -4.20 -5.69
N THR A 16 -6.33 -4.23 -7.02
CA THR A 16 -7.36 -4.81 -7.89
C THR A 16 -6.76 -5.77 -8.91
N ASP A 17 -7.53 -6.78 -9.31
CA ASP A 17 -7.11 -7.75 -10.36
C ASP A 17 -7.18 -7.14 -11.77
N GLN A 18 -7.87 -6.00 -11.88
CA GLN A 18 -8.02 -5.20 -13.08
C GLN A 18 -7.30 -3.86 -12.88
N ASN A 19 -6.77 -3.26 -13.93
CA ASN A 19 -6.13 -1.94 -13.82
C ASN A 19 -7.15 -0.79 -13.73
N ASP A 20 -8.19 -0.97 -12.93
CA ASP A 20 -9.32 -0.05 -12.75
C ASP A 20 -9.85 -0.12 -11.30
N ILE A 21 -9.99 1.05 -10.67
CA ILE A 21 -10.53 1.23 -9.31
C ILE A 21 -11.80 2.08 -9.31
N THR A 22 -12.32 2.46 -10.48
CA THR A 22 -13.49 3.33 -10.59
C THR A 22 -14.75 2.59 -10.14
N GLY A 23 -15.50 3.21 -9.20
CA GLY A 23 -16.78 2.66 -8.72
C GLY A 23 -16.68 1.45 -7.76
N VAL A 24 -15.49 1.02 -7.36
CA VAL A 24 -15.32 -0.13 -6.46
C VAL A 24 -15.36 0.33 -5.00
N SER A 25 -16.43 -0.02 -4.28
CA SER A 25 -16.64 0.40 -2.88
C SER A 25 -16.13 -0.60 -1.84
N SER A 26 -15.84 -1.84 -2.23
CA SER A 26 -15.32 -2.87 -1.31
C SER A 26 -14.95 -4.14 -2.06
N ASN A 27 -13.80 -4.72 -1.72
CA ASN A 27 -13.21 -5.94 -2.29
C ASN A 27 -12.93 -5.84 -3.80
N LEU A 28 -11.69 -5.47 -4.09
CA LEU A 28 -11.17 -5.22 -5.43
C LEU A 28 -10.65 -6.50 -6.12
N GLY A 29 -10.90 -7.68 -5.57
CA GLY A 29 -10.57 -8.95 -6.20
C GLY A 29 -9.09 -9.35 -6.12
N TYR A 30 -8.21 -8.44 -5.67
CA TYR A 30 -6.79 -8.76 -5.45
C TYR A 30 -6.41 -8.65 -3.97
N SER A 31 -5.79 -9.71 -3.47
CA SER A 31 -5.24 -9.79 -2.13
C SER A 31 -3.79 -10.21 -2.24
N LEU A 32 -2.89 -9.52 -1.54
CA LEU A 32 -1.51 -10.00 -1.40
C LEU A 32 -1.52 -11.33 -0.64
N THR A 33 -0.82 -12.32 -1.18
CA THR A 33 -0.69 -13.67 -0.65
C THR A 33 0.69 -13.91 -0.06
N GLU A 34 0.85 -15.04 0.63
CA GLU A 34 2.11 -15.41 1.27
C GLU A 34 3.27 -15.45 0.27
N GLY A 35 4.33 -14.68 0.56
CA GLY A 35 5.50 -14.56 -0.31
C GLY A 35 5.43 -13.41 -1.32
N ASP A 36 4.30 -12.70 -1.44
CA ASP A 36 4.20 -11.54 -2.32
C ASP A 36 4.95 -10.32 -1.76
N SER A 37 5.46 -9.48 -2.66
CA SER A 37 6.02 -8.18 -2.32
C SER A 37 5.36 -7.06 -3.12
N LEU A 38 5.11 -5.94 -2.45
CA LEU A 38 4.59 -4.71 -3.03
C LEU A 38 5.61 -3.60 -2.79
N THR A 39 6.15 -3.05 -3.87
CA THR A 39 7.06 -1.91 -3.81
C THR A 39 6.33 -0.66 -4.29
N VAL A 40 6.31 0.38 -3.45
CA VAL A 40 5.72 1.68 -3.77
C VAL A 40 6.84 2.71 -3.81
N THR A 41 6.97 3.39 -4.95
CA THR A 41 7.91 4.50 -5.12
C THR A 41 7.13 5.78 -5.30
N PHE A 42 7.27 6.69 -4.34
CA PHE A 42 6.75 8.04 -4.44
C PHE A 42 7.82 8.95 -5.03
N THR A 43 7.48 9.66 -6.09
CA THR A 43 8.32 10.68 -6.70
C THR A 43 7.61 12.02 -6.57
N THR A 44 8.25 12.96 -5.88
CA THR A 44 7.75 14.33 -5.78
C THR A 44 8.02 15.08 -7.08
N ALA A 45 7.25 16.14 -7.37
CA ALA A 45 7.44 16.96 -8.57
C ALA A 45 8.83 17.62 -8.66
N SER A 46 9.48 17.83 -7.51
CA SER A 46 10.86 18.33 -7.44
C SER A 46 11.92 17.24 -7.73
N GLY A 47 11.51 16.00 -7.98
CA GLY A 47 12.39 14.88 -8.33
C GLY A 47 12.94 14.07 -7.16
N ALA A 48 12.59 14.40 -5.91
CA ALA A 48 12.95 13.57 -4.77
C ALA A 48 12.10 12.29 -4.76
N THR A 49 12.75 11.14 -4.54
CA THR A 49 12.11 9.81 -4.52
C THR A 49 12.14 9.20 -3.13
N THR A 50 11.10 8.45 -2.78
CA THR A 50 11.05 7.64 -1.56
C THR A 50 10.42 6.30 -1.93
N THR A 51 11.14 5.21 -1.66
CA THR A 51 10.67 3.85 -1.94
C THR A 51 10.38 3.14 -0.63
N THR A 52 9.20 2.56 -0.54
CA THR A 52 8.79 1.67 0.56
C THR A 52 8.45 0.31 -0.03
N GLU A 53 8.92 -0.74 0.62
CA GLU A 53 8.60 -2.11 0.25
C GLU A 53 7.83 -2.79 1.37
N ILE A 54 6.72 -3.41 1.00
CA ILE A 54 5.89 -4.25 1.88
C ILE A 54 6.08 -5.69 1.40
N ARG A 55 6.60 -6.56 2.27
CA ARG A 55 6.72 -8.00 2.00
C ARG A 55 5.72 -8.76 2.85
N ILE A 56 4.96 -9.67 2.24
CA ILE A 56 4.12 -10.62 2.95
C ILE A 56 4.96 -11.85 3.28
N PRO A 57 5.18 -12.18 4.56
CA PRO A 57 5.93 -13.36 4.96
C PRO A 57 5.31 -14.64 4.37
N SER A 58 6.15 -15.61 4.02
CA SER A 58 5.74 -16.94 3.53
C SER A 58 5.17 -17.87 4.63
N THR A 59 4.91 -17.31 5.80
CA THR A 59 4.23 -17.97 6.91
C THR A 59 3.22 -16.99 7.49
N VAL A 60 1.95 -17.11 7.14
CA VAL A 60 0.90 -16.43 7.93
C VAL A 60 0.81 -17.07 9.31
N VAL A 61 1.50 -16.48 10.29
CA VAL A 61 1.07 -16.60 11.67
C VAL A 61 -0.23 -15.80 11.83
N LYS A 62 -1.38 -16.45 11.61
CA LYS A 62 -2.64 -15.99 12.21
C LYS A 62 -2.50 -16.13 13.72
N ASN A 63 -1.85 -15.15 14.37
CA ASN A 63 -1.89 -15.05 15.80
C ASN A 63 -2.51 -13.71 16.18
N SER A 64 -3.78 -13.79 16.57
CA SER A 64 -4.51 -12.76 17.28
C SER A 64 -3.60 -12.24 18.39
N VAL A 65 -3.19 -10.96 18.31
CA VAL A 65 -2.71 -10.25 19.48
C VAL A 65 -3.94 -10.00 20.35
N ARG A 66 -4.08 -10.80 21.40
CA ARG A 66 -4.93 -10.44 22.55
C ARG A 66 -4.11 -9.59 23.50
N LEU A 67 -4.70 -8.47 23.90
CA LEU A 67 -4.25 -7.58 24.98
C LEU A 67 -4.22 -8.32 26.32
#